data_AF-A0A0A8GXF1-F1
#
_entry.id   AF-A0A0A8GXF1-F1
#
_cell.length_a   1.000
_cell.length_b   1.000
_cell.length_c   1.000
_cell.angle_alpha   90.00
_cell.angle_beta   90.00
_cell.angle_gamma   90.00
#
_symmetry.space_group_name_H-M   'P 1'
#
loop_
_entity.id
_entity.type
_entity.pdbx_description
1 polymer ?
#
loop_
_entity_poly.entity_id
_entity_poly.type
_entity_poly.pdbx_seq_one_letter_code
_entity_poly.pdbx_strand_id
1 'polypeptide(L)'
;MLLEITFDYKSKNDIFEYLLHYYAKNYIYDYKQSDEKIIVKLKGEKDEIQAFCANLENISHSVFLNKFDLKVIEEDFVSTKNEKNFIKRSFLTRLNANAYTQGELLENEWGVFVEEEFKIEDDFAKITKENFHDNLKKTLEKLKNKQKIQFKNSKGIYSFEIFNECLGSFLMPSDPKHINVFFSCNNEQFKILAGVEKPLMKLKFNAIFRQNHNFKQGYFKVKFYDNLFIFALCYELEKEGIKFLNFEKLEHFEDDFEVALIENELLVCRGYDYILPEFKNLIFQKEDKNFARISCILSDFKDKKPLLLELSKKYDDIILLDKEINLLKLCLPKSFDEFYELLNQDDTAKRLLVNYEKEFTLPRKNLIITNSFFSLFGMIGMILELDDELGKAALKLLNLADESKMAKGVRIDFKFNKQKEFDYTKTIRSVMSFKLAGVEDQIIALGVVESLAYFLRDLFDDLKAKDQADCAVLSGSLFEHKSLSKNVFKHIPFFKISDVPLWI
;
A
#
# COMPACT_ATOMS: atom_id res chain seq x y z
N MET A 1 26.48 -27.42 17.93
CA MET A 1 26.63 -26.04 17.40
C MET A 1 25.38 -25.25 17.77
N LEU A 2 25.52 -23.93 17.99
CA LEU A 2 24.40 -23.03 18.28
C LEU A 2 24.42 -21.88 17.27
N LEU A 3 23.29 -21.66 16.60
CA LEU A 3 23.13 -20.63 15.57
C LEU A 3 21.98 -19.70 15.95
N GLU A 4 22.19 -18.40 15.86
CA GLU A 4 21.17 -17.37 15.95
C GLU A 4 20.94 -16.75 14.57
N ILE A 5 19.68 -16.65 14.17
CA ILE A 5 19.23 -15.96 12.96
C ILE A 5 18.33 -14.81 13.39
N THR A 6 18.68 -13.60 13.00
CA THR A 6 17.87 -12.40 13.26
C THR A 6 17.30 -11.89 11.96
N PHE A 7 15.98 -11.88 11.83
CA PHE A 7 15.25 -11.34 10.68
C PHE A 7 14.67 -9.98 11.01
N ASP A 8 14.87 -9.00 10.13
CA ASP A 8 14.18 -7.71 10.18
C ASP A 8 12.81 -7.86 9.51
N TYR A 9 11.74 -7.77 10.31
CA TYR A 9 10.37 -8.04 9.91
C TYR A 9 9.44 -6.86 10.27
N LYS A 10 8.95 -6.14 9.26
CA LYS A 10 8.23 -4.86 9.40
C LYS A 10 6.72 -5.03 9.72
N SER A 11 6.29 -6.16 10.26
CA SER A 11 4.87 -6.40 10.60
C SER A 11 4.72 -7.22 11.88
N LYS A 12 3.59 -7.07 12.56
CA LYS A 12 3.22 -7.85 13.76
C LYS A 12 2.37 -9.06 13.48
N ASN A 13 2.17 -9.38 12.20
CA ASN A 13 1.45 -10.59 11.84
C ASN A 13 2.26 -11.84 12.19
N ASP A 14 1.59 -12.98 12.12
CA ASP A 14 2.13 -14.29 12.49
C ASP A 14 2.54 -15.15 11.28
N ILE A 15 2.54 -14.58 10.06
CA ILE A 15 2.73 -15.32 8.80
C ILE A 15 4.13 -15.90 8.72
N PHE A 16 5.15 -15.04 8.84
CA PHE A 16 6.54 -15.49 8.70
C PHE A 16 7.01 -16.28 9.92
N GLU A 17 6.53 -15.91 11.11
CA GLU A 17 6.72 -16.69 12.33
C GLU A 17 6.22 -18.12 12.16
N TYR A 18 4.99 -18.31 11.69
CA TYR A 18 4.43 -19.64 11.47
C TYR A 18 5.30 -20.47 10.52
N LEU A 19 5.73 -19.87 9.41
CA LEU A 19 6.59 -20.57 8.45
C LEU A 19 7.90 -21.02 9.11
N LEU A 20 8.54 -20.16 9.91
CA LEU A 20 9.75 -20.53 10.66
C LEU A 20 9.48 -21.70 11.61
N HIS A 21 8.38 -21.68 12.37
CA HIS A 21 7.97 -22.80 13.24
C HIS A 21 7.73 -24.09 12.44
N TYR A 22 7.07 -24.00 11.28
CA TYR A 22 6.77 -25.15 10.42
C TYR A 22 8.05 -25.85 9.94
N TYR A 23 9.03 -25.09 9.46
CA TYR A 23 10.30 -25.63 8.95
C TYR A 23 11.28 -26.00 10.08
N ALA A 24 11.15 -25.39 11.27
CA ALA A 24 11.96 -25.70 12.44
C ALA A 24 11.43 -26.86 13.30
N LYS A 25 10.21 -27.38 13.05
CA LYS A 25 9.50 -28.34 13.94
C LYS A 25 10.30 -29.59 14.36
N ASN A 26 11.20 -30.05 13.49
CA ASN A 26 12.03 -31.24 13.71
C ASN A 26 13.41 -30.93 14.34
N TYR A 27 13.70 -29.66 14.65
CA TYR A 27 14.94 -29.20 15.24
C TYR A 27 14.75 -28.78 16.70
N ILE A 28 15.85 -28.61 17.42
CA ILE A 28 15.86 -27.94 18.73
C ILE A 28 16.02 -26.45 18.45
N TYR A 29 14.96 -25.68 18.66
CA TYR A 29 14.95 -24.24 18.41
C TYR A 29 14.25 -23.46 19.50
N ASP A 30 14.57 -22.18 19.58
CA ASP A 30 13.87 -21.20 20.40
C ASP A 30 13.52 -19.98 19.54
N TYR A 31 12.42 -19.33 19.87
CA TYR A 31 11.85 -18.25 19.09
C TYR A 31 11.59 -17.04 19.98
N LYS A 32 11.97 -15.86 19.48
CA LYS A 32 11.62 -14.59 20.11
C LYS A 32 11.29 -13.55 19.06
N GLN A 33 10.10 -12.94 19.17
CA GLN A 33 9.75 -11.73 18.42
C GLN A 33 9.80 -10.52 19.35
N SER A 34 10.47 -9.46 18.91
CA SER A 34 10.54 -8.18 19.62
C SER A 34 10.62 -7.07 18.61
N ASP A 35 9.71 -6.09 18.71
CA ASP A 35 9.62 -4.97 17.78
C ASP A 35 9.54 -5.44 16.30
N GLU A 36 10.43 -4.96 15.45
CA GLU A 36 10.55 -5.33 14.04
C GLU A 36 11.59 -6.44 13.81
N LYS A 37 11.83 -7.28 14.84
CA LYS A 37 12.80 -8.38 14.76
C LYS A 37 12.20 -9.71 15.16
N ILE A 38 12.52 -10.72 14.36
CA ILE A 38 12.27 -12.12 14.66
C ILE A 38 13.61 -12.80 14.85
N ILE A 39 13.83 -13.42 16.01
CA ILE A 39 15.06 -14.11 16.37
C ILE A 39 14.75 -15.60 16.51
N VAL A 40 15.47 -16.42 15.76
CA VAL A 40 15.42 -17.88 15.84
C VAL A 40 16.79 -18.38 16.29
N LYS A 41 16.82 -19.11 17.40
CA LYS A 41 18.01 -19.82 17.87
C LYS A 41 17.86 -21.30 17.59
N LEU A 42 18.92 -21.95 17.11
CA LEU A 42 18.96 -23.36 16.75
C LEU A 42 20.11 -24.05 17.47
N LYS A 43 19.86 -25.27 17.94
CA LYS A 43 20.83 -26.14 18.58
C LYS A 43 20.82 -27.49 17.86
N GLY A 44 22.00 -27.95 17.48
CA GLY A 44 22.15 -29.25 16.82
C GLY A 44 23.58 -29.51 16.37
N GLU A 45 23.79 -30.68 15.79
CA GLU A 45 25.03 -31.00 15.10
C GLU A 45 25.21 -30.13 13.85
N LYS A 46 26.44 -30.04 13.35
CA LYS A 46 26.76 -29.18 12.19
C LYS A 46 25.88 -29.51 10.98
N ASP A 47 25.69 -30.79 10.70
CA ASP A 47 24.93 -31.26 9.55
C ASP A 47 23.43 -30.95 9.69
N GLU A 48 22.88 -30.98 10.90
CA GLU A 48 21.50 -30.61 11.18
C GLU A 48 21.27 -29.11 10.93
N ILE A 49 22.17 -28.25 11.42
CA ILE A 49 22.07 -26.80 11.20
C ILE A 49 22.22 -26.48 9.71
N GLN A 50 23.14 -27.14 9.01
CA GLN A 50 23.31 -26.95 7.58
C GLN A 50 22.06 -27.38 6.79
N ALA A 51 21.41 -28.48 7.19
CA ALA A 51 20.15 -28.92 6.60
C ALA A 51 19.01 -27.92 6.86
N PHE A 52 18.92 -27.34 8.05
CA PHE A 52 17.97 -26.28 8.33
C PHE A 52 18.21 -25.05 7.45
N CYS A 53 19.45 -24.58 7.35
CA CYS A 53 19.80 -23.42 6.51
C CYS A 53 19.45 -23.65 5.03
N ALA A 54 19.69 -24.85 4.51
CA ALA A 54 19.27 -25.22 3.15
C ALA A 54 17.74 -25.19 2.97
N ASN A 55 16.99 -25.59 4.01
CA ASN A 55 15.52 -25.55 3.98
C ASN A 55 14.94 -24.14 4.01
N LEU A 56 15.67 -23.13 4.49
CA LEU A 56 15.21 -21.73 4.46
C LEU A 56 14.92 -21.26 3.03
N GLU A 57 15.61 -21.81 2.02
CA GLU A 57 15.34 -21.50 0.61
C GLU A 57 13.95 -21.96 0.15
N ASN A 58 13.36 -22.95 0.84
CA ASN A 58 12.03 -23.45 0.54
C ASN A 58 10.91 -22.59 1.15
N ILE A 59 11.24 -21.68 2.06
CA ILE A 59 10.27 -20.81 2.70
C ILE A 59 9.80 -19.75 1.70
N SER A 60 8.48 -19.61 1.56
CA SER A 60 7.88 -18.54 0.77
C SER A 60 8.22 -17.18 1.40
N HIS A 61 8.79 -16.27 0.60
CA HIS A 61 9.18 -14.93 1.07
C HIS A 61 7.95 -14.11 1.47
N SER A 62 8.00 -13.45 2.63
CA SER A 62 6.96 -12.50 3.07
C SER A 62 7.32 -11.09 2.63
N VAL A 63 6.34 -10.30 2.18
CA VAL A 63 6.57 -8.90 1.76
C VAL A 63 7.08 -8.00 2.88
N PHE A 64 6.89 -8.41 4.14
CA PHE A 64 7.33 -7.65 5.31
C PHE A 64 8.76 -8.02 5.76
N LEU A 65 9.38 -9.04 5.15
CA LEU A 65 10.75 -9.45 5.45
C LEU A 65 11.75 -8.58 4.66
N ASN A 66 12.62 -7.88 5.38
CA ASN A 66 13.61 -6.99 4.76
C ASN A 66 14.97 -7.68 4.56
N LYS A 67 15.60 -8.08 5.65
CA LYS A 67 16.92 -8.74 5.65
C LYS A 67 17.04 -9.70 6.82
N PHE A 68 18.12 -10.46 6.84
CA PHE A 68 18.48 -11.29 7.99
C PHE A 68 19.98 -11.34 8.20
N ASP A 69 20.37 -11.60 9.44
CA ASP A 69 21.74 -11.76 9.89
C ASP A 69 21.90 -13.12 10.59
N LEU A 70 23.08 -13.72 10.44
CA LEU A 70 23.42 -15.03 11.01
C LEU A 70 24.60 -14.89 11.98
N LYS A 71 24.52 -15.51 13.15
CA LYS A 71 25.58 -15.49 14.16
C LYS A 71 25.71 -16.83 14.86
N VAL A 72 26.93 -17.35 14.97
CA VAL A 72 27.22 -18.47 15.88
C VAL A 72 27.27 -17.93 17.30
N ILE A 73 26.55 -18.57 18.22
CA ILE A 73 26.47 -18.15 19.62
C ILE A 73 27.10 -19.21 20.54
N GLU A 74 27.56 -18.79 21.71
CA GLU A 74 28.16 -19.67 22.72
C GLU A 74 27.20 -19.98 23.88
N GLU A 75 26.29 -19.03 24.17
CA GLU A 75 25.29 -19.17 25.21
C GLU A 75 24.23 -20.20 24.82
N ASP A 76 24.09 -21.23 25.66
CA ASP A 76 23.04 -22.23 25.50
C ASP A 76 21.66 -21.62 25.79
N PHE A 77 20.62 -22.24 25.25
CA PHE A 77 19.24 -21.81 25.45
C PHE A 77 18.31 -22.99 25.74
N VAL A 78 17.22 -22.71 26.43
CA VAL A 78 16.14 -23.69 26.64
C VAL A 78 15.13 -23.50 25.53
N SER A 79 14.85 -24.56 24.77
CA SER A 79 13.81 -24.53 23.74
C SER A 79 12.46 -24.27 24.39
N THR A 80 11.86 -23.10 24.14
CA THR A 80 10.46 -22.86 24.47
C THR A 80 9.59 -23.21 23.27
N LYS A 81 9.22 -24.49 23.15
CA LYS A 81 8.14 -24.89 22.24
C LYS A 81 6.81 -24.40 22.82
N ASN A 82 6.57 -23.10 22.74
CA ASN A 82 5.28 -22.54 23.14
C ASN A 82 4.24 -22.96 22.10
N GLU A 83 3.16 -23.60 22.55
CA GLU A 83 1.98 -23.81 21.71
C GLU A 83 1.33 -22.44 21.45
N LYS A 84 1.66 -21.86 20.29
CA LYS A 84 1.00 -20.65 19.79
C LYS A 84 -0.04 -21.07 18.76
N ASN A 85 -1.26 -20.57 18.90
CA ASN A 85 -2.31 -20.75 17.90
C ASN A 85 -2.10 -19.75 16.76
N PHE A 86 -1.60 -20.26 15.65
CA PHE A 86 -1.40 -19.49 14.42
C PHE A 86 -2.66 -19.42 13.58
N ILE A 87 -2.84 -18.29 12.89
CA ILE A 87 -3.95 -18.11 11.96
C ILE A 87 -3.68 -18.93 10.71
N LYS A 88 -4.63 -19.77 10.32
CA LYS A 88 -4.56 -20.50 9.05
C LYS A 88 -4.68 -19.53 7.88
N ARG A 89 -3.81 -19.71 6.88
CA ARG A 89 -3.79 -18.89 5.67
C ARG A 89 -3.99 -19.76 4.44
N SER A 90 -4.86 -19.33 3.53
CA SER A 90 -5.14 -20.00 2.25
C SER A 90 -4.15 -19.62 1.14
N PHE A 91 -2.91 -19.29 1.50
CA PHE A 91 -1.91 -18.84 0.53
C PHE A 91 -1.45 -19.98 -0.39
N LEU A 92 -1.18 -19.64 -1.66
CA LEU A 92 -0.27 -20.40 -2.50
C LEU A 92 1.16 -20.21 -2.00
N THR A 93 1.81 -21.32 -1.69
CA THR A 93 3.20 -21.34 -1.21
C THR A 93 4.08 -22.13 -2.15
N ARG A 94 5.40 -22.07 -1.92
CA ARG A 94 6.35 -22.87 -2.69
C ARG A 94 6.07 -24.38 -2.55
N LEU A 95 5.59 -24.83 -1.40
CA LEU A 95 5.29 -26.24 -1.12
C LEU A 95 4.23 -26.79 -2.09
N ASN A 96 3.03 -26.21 -2.10
CA ASN A 96 1.93 -26.74 -2.92
C ASN A 96 2.08 -26.40 -4.41
N ALA A 97 2.68 -25.27 -4.76
CA ALA A 97 3.00 -24.95 -6.16
C ALA A 97 3.98 -25.96 -6.77
N ASN A 98 5.07 -26.30 -6.06
CA ASN A 98 6.05 -27.27 -6.54
C ASN A 98 5.46 -28.67 -6.67
N ALA A 99 4.68 -29.10 -5.66
CA ALA A 99 3.98 -30.40 -5.70
C ALA A 99 3.11 -30.52 -6.97
N TYR A 100 2.34 -29.49 -7.31
CA TYR A 100 1.52 -29.48 -8.53
C TYR A 100 2.35 -29.63 -9.80
N THR A 101 3.49 -28.94 -9.91
CA THR A 101 4.38 -29.07 -11.09
C THR A 101 5.00 -30.47 -11.23
N GLN A 102 4.99 -31.26 -10.15
CA GLN A 102 5.45 -32.65 -10.11
C GLN A 102 4.30 -33.65 -10.27
N GLY A 103 3.06 -33.19 -10.45
CA GLY A 103 1.88 -34.01 -10.64
C GLY A 103 1.14 -34.39 -9.36
N GLU A 104 1.43 -33.73 -8.23
CA GLU A 104 0.82 -34.01 -6.93
C GLU A 104 -0.07 -32.85 -6.46
N LEU A 105 -1.16 -33.18 -5.74
CA LEU A 105 -2.05 -32.20 -5.12
C LEU A 105 -1.85 -32.16 -3.60
N LEU A 106 -1.15 -31.12 -3.15
CA LEU A 106 -0.79 -30.94 -1.74
C LEU A 106 -1.42 -29.67 -1.15
N GLU A 107 -1.71 -29.72 0.14
CA GLU A 107 -2.05 -28.54 0.94
C GLU A 107 -0.80 -27.67 1.20
N ASN A 108 -0.99 -26.40 1.54
CA ASN A 108 0.10 -25.54 1.97
C ASN A 108 0.58 -25.88 3.40
N GLU A 109 1.54 -25.12 3.91
CA GLU A 109 2.12 -25.28 5.25
C GLU A 109 1.08 -25.18 6.38
N TRP A 110 -0.07 -24.53 6.16
CA TRP A 110 -1.18 -24.43 7.11
C TRP A 110 -2.22 -25.56 7.01
N GLY A 111 -2.00 -26.54 6.12
CA GLY A 111 -2.97 -27.61 5.85
C GLY A 111 -4.21 -27.11 5.11
N VAL A 112 -4.04 -26.09 4.26
CA VAL A 112 -5.11 -25.50 3.45
C VAL A 112 -4.87 -25.81 1.97
N PHE A 113 -5.90 -26.30 1.27
CA PHE A 113 -5.82 -26.68 -0.15
C PHE A 113 -6.27 -25.55 -1.08
N VAL A 114 -7.58 -25.34 -1.20
CA VAL A 114 -8.25 -24.23 -1.89
C VAL A 114 -9.47 -23.87 -1.04
N GLU A 115 -9.58 -22.62 -0.59
CA GLU A 115 -10.75 -22.20 0.22
C GLU A 115 -11.84 -21.58 -0.63
N GLU A 116 -11.46 -21.03 -1.78
CA GLU A 116 -12.33 -20.34 -2.70
C GLU A 116 -13.33 -21.28 -3.37
N GLU A 117 -14.51 -20.72 -3.66
CA GLU A 117 -15.55 -21.41 -4.42
C GLU A 117 -15.55 -20.89 -5.86
N PHE A 118 -15.69 -21.78 -6.82
CA PHE A 118 -15.71 -21.44 -8.24
C PHE A 118 -17.06 -21.79 -8.85
N LYS A 119 -17.60 -20.86 -9.63
CA LYS A 119 -18.77 -21.08 -10.47
C LYS A 119 -18.28 -21.37 -11.89
N ILE A 120 -17.98 -22.64 -12.12
CA ILE A 120 -17.53 -23.17 -13.42
C ILE A 120 -18.75 -23.53 -14.26
N GLU A 121 -19.78 -24.09 -13.63
CA GLU A 121 -21.10 -24.37 -14.23
C GLU A 121 -22.14 -23.40 -13.65
N ASP A 122 -23.28 -23.92 -13.14
CA ASP A 122 -24.41 -23.09 -12.71
C ASP A 122 -24.23 -22.52 -11.29
N ASP A 123 -23.61 -23.28 -10.39
CA ASP A 123 -23.47 -22.94 -8.97
C ASP A 123 -22.01 -22.83 -8.52
N PHE A 124 -21.79 -22.11 -7.42
CA PHE A 124 -20.50 -22.06 -6.74
C PHE A 124 -20.21 -23.38 -6.05
N ALA A 125 -19.05 -23.97 -6.34
CA ALA A 125 -18.59 -25.21 -5.73
C ALA A 125 -17.15 -25.07 -5.23
N LYS A 126 -16.84 -25.75 -4.12
CA LYS A 126 -15.47 -25.86 -3.63
C LYS A 126 -14.62 -26.76 -4.51
N ILE A 127 -13.36 -26.38 -4.68
CA ILE A 127 -12.35 -27.23 -5.33
C ILE A 127 -11.78 -28.19 -4.28
N THR A 128 -11.89 -29.49 -4.55
CA THR A 128 -11.34 -30.57 -3.73
C THR A 128 -10.34 -31.37 -4.53
N LYS A 129 -9.55 -32.24 -3.88
CA LYS A 129 -8.58 -33.09 -4.58
C LYS A 129 -9.27 -34.02 -5.60
N GLU A 130 -10.48 -34.49 -5.27
CA GLU A 130 -11.26 -35.41 -6.11
C GLU A 130 -11.80 -34.73 -7.37
N ASN A 131 -12.22 -33.47 -7.28
CA ASN A 131 -12.82 -32.74 -8.40
C ASN A 131 -11.84 -31.82 -9.14
N PHE A 132 -10.61 -31.67 -8.66
CA PHE A 132 -9.62 -30.69 -9.14
C PHE A 132 -9.39 -30.77 -10.64
N HIS A 133 -9.01 -31.95 -11.14
CA HIS A 133 -8.62 -32.11 -12.54
C HIS A 133 -9.78 -31.93 -13.52
N ASP A 134 -10.98 -32.42 -13.18
CA ASP A 134 -12.18 -32.26 -13.99
C ASP A 134 -12.59 -30.78 -14.06
N ASN A 135 -12.61 -30.10 -12.92
CA ASN A 135 -12.90 -28.67 -12.85
C ASN A 135 -11.85 -27.82 -13.57
N LEU A 136 -10.56 -28.16 -13.46
CA LEU A 136 -9.48 -27.49 -14.18
C LEU A 136 -9.70 -27.60 -15.69
N LYS A 137 -9.97 -28.81 -16.19
CA LYS A 137 -10.23 -29.05 -17.62
C LYS A 137 -11.42 -28.25 -18.13
N LYS A 138 -12.56 -28.29 -17.42
CA LYS A 138 -13.77 -27.51 -17.77
C LYS A 138 -13.50 -26.01 -17.80
N THR A 139 -12.80 -25.51 -16.78
CA THR A 139 -12.43 -24.09 -16.67
C THR A 139 -11.57 -23.66 -17.85
N LEU A 140 -10.56 -24.45 -18.21
CA LEU A 140 -9.70 -24.20 -19.37
C LEU A 140 -10.50 -24.16 -20.68
N GLU A 141 -11.39 -25.12 -20.91
CA GLU A 141 -12.24 -25.17 -22.11
C GLU A 141 -13.13 -23.93 -22.22
N LYS A 142 -13.77 -23.52 -21.11
CA LYS A 142 -14.61 -22.31 -21.08
C LYS A 142 -13.81 -21.04 -21.37
N LEU A 143 -12.65 -20.87 -20.75
CA LEU A 143 -11.79 -19.71 -20.99
C LEU A 143 -11.31 -19.61 -22.44
N LYS A 144 -10.92 -20.74 -23.05
CA LYS A 144 -10.52 -20.79 -24.47
C LYS A 144 -11.68 -20.44 -25.40
N ASN A 145 -12.90 -20.78 -25.00
CA ASN A 145 -14.12 -20.35 -25.67
C ASN A 145 -14.53 -18.90 -25.33
N LYS A 146 -13.62 -18.11 -24.75
CA LYS A 146 -13.80 -16.70 -24.37
C LYS A 146 -14.96 -16.48 -23.39
N GLN A 147 -15.28 -17.49 -22.59
CA GLN A 147 -16.27 -17.38 -21.52
C GLN A 147 -15.59 -16.89 -20.23
N LYS A 148 -16.38 -16.28 -19.35
CA LYS A 148 -15.93 -15.83 -18.04
C LYS A 148 -16.18 -16.91 -17.00
N ILE A 149 -15.30 -16.99 -16.02
CA ILE A 149 -15.45 -17.85 -14.84
C ILE A 149 -15.58 -16.94 -13.62
N GLN A 150 -16.41 -17.31 -12.66
CA GLN A 150 -16.51 -16.59 -11.40
C GLN A 150 -15.88 -17.38 -10.27
N PHE A 151 -15.27 -16.67 -9.33
CA PHE A 151 -14.85 -17.24 -8.06
C PHE A 151 -15.23 -16.32 -6.91
N LYS A 152 -15.43 -16.92 -5.74
CA LYS A 152 -15.85 -16.26 -4.52
C LYS A 152 -14.84 -16.57 -3.42
N ASN A 153 -14.43 -15.53 -2.71
CA ASN A 153 -13.55 -15.62 -1.54
C ASN A 153 -14.04 -14.66 -0.44
N SER A 154 -13.23 -14.47 0.61
CA SER A 154 -13.53 -13.54 1.70
C SER A 154 -13.59 -12.06 1.27
N LYS A 155 -13.07 -11.71 0.09
CA LYS A 155 -12.96 -10.34 -0.43
C LYS A 155 -14.11 -9.93 -1.32
N GLY A 156 -14.78 -10.90 -1.91
CA GLY A 156 -15.85 -10.63 -2.86
C GLY A 156 -16.10 -11.79 -3.82
N ILE A 157 -16.89 -11.46 -4.83
CA ILE A 157 -17.07 -12.28 -6.03
C ILE A 157 -16.35 -11.59 -7.17
N TYR A 158 -15.52 -12.35 -7.87
CA TYR A 158 -14.77 -11.88 -9.02
C TYR A 158 -15.17 -12.69 -10.24
N SER A 159 -15.14 -12.06 -11.41
CA SER A 159 -15.10 -12.75 -12.69
C SER A 159 -13.73 -12.62 -13.32
N PHE A 160 -13.31 -13.65 -14.05
CA PHE A 160 -12.08 -13.59 -14.82
C PHE A 160 -12.22 -14.25 -16.18
N GLU A 161 -11.41 -13.76 -17.12
CA GLU A 161 -11.37 -14.21 -18.50
C GLU A 161 -9.95 -14.02 -19.06
N ILE A 162 -9.65 -14.62 -20.21
CA ILE A 162 -8.43 -14.31 -20.95
C ILE A 162 -8.45 -12.84 -21.34
N PHE A 163 -7.34 -12.13 -21.13
CA PHE A 163 -7.24 -10.71 -21.44
C PHE A 163 -7.61 -10.42 -22.90
N ASN A 164 -8.53 -9.48 -23.09
CA ASN A 164 -9.16 -9.15 -24.37
C ASN A 164 -9.16 -7.64 -24.64
N GLU A 165 -8.15 -6.92 -24.13
CA GLU A 165 -8.04 -5.45 -24.22
C GLU A 165 -9.06 -4.64 -23.41
N CYS A 166 -9.95 -5.30 -22.67
CA CYS A 166 -10.73 -4.66 -21.62
C CYS A 166 -10.01 -4.74 -20.28
N LEU A 167 -10.02 -3.63 -19.54
CA LEU A 167 -9.46 -3.54 -18.19
C LEU A 167 -10.60 -3.66 -17.17
N GLY A 168 -10.54 -4.71 -16.35
CA GLY A 168 -11.41 -4.86 -15.19
C GLY A 168 -10.84 -4.13 -13.97
N SER A 169 -10.72 -4.87 -12.87
CA SER A 169 -10.22 -4.43 -11.58
C SER A 169 -8.71 -4.63 -11.45
N PHE A 170 -8.17 -5.71 -12.01
CA PHE A 170 -6.73 -5.97 -12.09
C PHE A 170 -6.38 -6.99 -13.19
N LEU A 171 -5.12 -6.99 -13.62
CA LEU A 171 -4.57 -8.02 -14.50
C LEU A 171 -3.73 -9.02 -13.70
N MET A 172 -3.71 -10.26 -14.16
CA MET A 172 -2.86 -11.31 -13.59
C MET A 172 -2.10 -12.00 -14.73
N PRO A 173 -0.76 -12.07 -14.67
CA PRO A 173 -0.02 -12.83 -15.66
C PRO A 173 -0.19 -14.34 -15.41
N SER A 174 -0.25 -15.11 -16.49
CA SER A 174 -0.26 -16.59 -16.42
C SER A 174 1.06 -17.15 -15.87
N ASP A 175 2.15 -16.45 -16.13
CA ASP A 175 3.47 -16.71 -15.55
C ASP A 175 4.05 -15.36 -15.11
N PRO A 176 4.54 -15.21 -13.86
CA PRO A 176 5.17 -14.00 -13.38
C PRO A 176 6.17 -13.37 -14.36
N LYS A 177 6.91 -14.18 -15.13
CA LYS A 177 7.88 -13.69 -16.13
C LYS A 177 7.26 -12.78 -17.21
N HIS A 178 5.96 -12.90 -17.46
CA HIS A 178 5.24 -12.08 -18.46
C HIS A 178 4.88 -10.69 -17.99
N ILE A 179 5.09 -10.34 -16.72
CA ILE A 179 4.69 -9.04 -16.17
C ILE A 179 5.21 -7.87 -17.02
N ASN A 180 6.46 -7.96 -17.51
CA ASN A 180 7.11 -6.90 -18.28
C ASN A 180 6.63 -6.81 -19.74
N VAL A 181 5.79 -7.75 -20.19
CA VAL A 181 5.12 -7.64 -21.50
C VAL A 181 4.14 -6.48 -21.50
N PHE A 182 3.42 -6.25 -20.39
CA PHE A 182 2.43 -5.16 -20.26
C PHE A 182 2.95 -4.00 -19.41
N PHE A 183 3.70 -4.30 -18.34
CA PHE A 183 4.07 -3.34 -17.31
C PHE A 183 5.56 -3.02 -17.33
N SER A 184 5.93 -1.92 -16.66
CA SER A 184 7.30 -1.65 -16.25
C SER A 184 7.44 -2.06 -14.79
N CYS A 185 8.00 -3.24 -14.54
CA CYS A 185 8.22 -3.81 -13.21
C CYS A 185 9.72 -3.98 -12.94
N ASN A 186 10.21 -3.39 -11.86
CA ASN A 186 11.59 -3.60 -11.41
C ASN A 186 11.70 -4.83 -10.49
N ASN A 187 12.94 -5.23 -10.15
CA ASN A 187 13.18 -6.44 -9.34
C ASN A 187 12.55 -6.38 -7.94
N GLU A 188 12.56 -5.22 -7.28
CA GLU A 188 11.98 -5.08 -5.94
C GLU A 188 10.45 -5.16 -5.97
N GLN A 189 9.81 -4.52 -6.95
CA GLN A 189 8.38 -4.65 -7.20
C GLN A 189 7.99 -6.10 -7.53
N PHE A 190 8.80 -6.79 -8.34
CA PHE A 190 8.60 -8.19 -8.67
C PHE A 190 8.67 -9.09 -7.42
N LYS A 191 9.69 -8.90 -6.56
CA LYS A 191 9.83 -9.63 -5.29
C LYS A 191 8.61 -9.46 -4.39
N ILE A 192 8.10 -8.23 -4.27
CA ILE A 192 6.91 -7.92 -3.47
C ILE A 192 5.67 -8.63 -4.03
N LEU A 193 5.44 -8.54 -5.35
CA LEU A 193 4.33 -9.25 -6.01
C LEU A 193 4.45 -10.78 -5.88
N ALA A 194 5.69 -11.29 -5.85
CA ALA A 194 5.99 -12.70 -5.65
C ALA A 194 5.91 -13.16 -4.19
N GLY A 195 5.76 -12.25 -3.23
CA GLY A 195 5.60 -12.58 -1.81
C GLY A 195 4.43 -13.54 -1.55
N VAL A 196 4.46 -14.23 -0.41
CA VAL A 196 3.45 -15.22 -0.03
C VAL A 196 2.06 -14.61 0.13
N GLU A 197 2.00 -13.33 0.52
CA GLU A 197 0.75 -12.57 0.66
C GLU A 197 0.13 -12.15 -0.68
N LYS A 198 0.89 -12.26 -1.78
CA LYS A 198 0.46 -11.96 -3.17
C LYS A 198 -0.32 -10.64 -3.29
N PRO A 199 0.29 -9.50 -2.90
CA PRO A 199 -0.41 -8.23 -2.89
C PRO A 199 -0.82 -7.76 -4.28
N LEU A 200 -1.81 -6.88 -4.31
CA LEU A 200 -2.15 -6.07 -5.46
C LEU A 200 -1.21 -4.85 -5.51
N MET A 201 -0.66 -4.53 -6.68
CA MET A 201 0.20 -3.34 -6.85
C MET A 201 -0.17 -2.59 -8.11
N LYS A 202 -0.15 -1.26 -8.05
CA LYS A 202 -0.30 -0.40 -9.23
C LYS A 202 1.04 -0.21 -9.93
N LEU A 203 1.14 -0.70 -11.17
CA LEU A 203 2.32 -0.55 -12.01
C LEU A 203 2.04 0.30 -13.24
N LYS A 204 3.09 0.93 -13.76
CA LYS A 204 3.01 1.69 -15.01
C LYS A 204 2.94 0.72 -16.19
N PHE A 205 2.03 0.93 -17.12
CA PHE A 205 2.10 0.23 -18.41
C PHE A 205 3.37 0.65 -19.16
N ASN A 206 4.04 -0.30 -19.79
CA ASN A 206 5.19 0.03 -20.63
C ASN A 206 4.73 0.81 -21.88
N ALA A 207 5.65 1.58 -22.48
CA ALA A 207 5.30 2.47 -23.59
C ALA A 207 4.84 1.71 -24.84
N ILE A 208 5.47 0.56 -25.12
CA ILE A 208 5.19 -0.28 -26.30
C ILE A 208 3.75 -0.80 -26.25
N PHE A 209 3.35 -1.37 -25.11
CA PHE A 209 2.01 -1.90 -24.90
C PHE A 209 0.94 -0.80 -25.06
N ARG A 210 1.16 0.37 -24.44
CA ARG A 210 0.20 1.50 -24.59
C ARG A 210 0.05 1.98 -26.03
N GLN A 211 1.14 2.01 -26.80
CA GLN A 211 1.09 2.39 -28.21
C GLN A 211 0.31 1.37 -29.05
N ASN A 212 0.54 0.08 -28.83
CA ASN A 212 -0.11 -0.99 -29.60
C ASN A 212 -1.61 -1.13 -29.32
N HIS A 213 -2.04 -0.85 -28.08
CA HIS A 213 -3.43 -1.05 -27.63
C HIS A 213 -4.19 0.27 -27.37
N ASN A 214 -3.61 1.42 -27.69
CA ASN A 214 -4.21 2.76 -27.54
C ASN A 214 -4.77 3.06 -26.12
N PHE A 215 -4.13 2.52 -25.07
CA PHE A 215 -4.55 2.76 -23.69
C PHE A 215 -4.12 4.15 -23.21
N LYS A 216 -5.10 4.96 -22.80
CA LYS A 216 -4.88 6.29 -22.20
C LYS A 216 -4.39 6.22 -20.74
N GLN A 217 -4.75 5.15 -20.03
CA GLN A 217 -4.33 4.98 -18.63
C GLN A 217 -2.82 4.70 -18.56
N GLY A 218 -2.10 5.45 -17.72
CA GLY A 218 -0.66 5.26 -17.54
C GLY A 218 -0.30 4.12 -16.58
N TYR A 219 -1.18 3.80 -15.65
CA TYR A 219 -0.95 2.85 -14.58
C TYR A 219 -2.18 1.98 -14.36
N PHE A 220 -1.97 0.73 -13.96
CA PHE A 220 -3.03 -0.21 -13.67
C PHE A 220 -2.61 -1.24 -12.63
N LYS A 221 -3.58 -1.91 -12.01
CA LYS A 221 -3.32 -2.87 -10.94
C LYS A 221 -2.96 -4.24 -11.50
N VAL A 222 -1.96 -4.86 -10.91
CA VAL A 222 -1.50 -6.22 -11.20
C VAL A 222 -1.42 -7.03 -9.92
N LYS A 223 -1.77 -8.31 -10.01
CA LYS A 223 -1.67 -9.29 -8.92
C LYS A 223 -1.08 -10.59 -9.46
N PHE A 224 -0.35 -11.34 -8.65
CA PHE A 224 0.00 -12.72 -8.96
C PHE A 224 -1.03 -13.69 -8.39
N TYR A 225 -1.12 -14.88 -8.95
CA TYR A 225 -2.02 -15.93 -8.46
C TYR A 225 -1.73 -16.27 -6.99
N ASP A 226 -2.78 -16.44 -6.21
CA ASP A 226 -2.74 -16.51 -4.75
C ASP A 226 -3.32 -17.80 -4.15
N ASN A 227 -3.90 -18.67 -4.98
CA ASN A 227 -4.35 -20.00 -4.60
C ASN A 227 -3.92 -21.05 -5.64
N LEU A 228 -3.98 -22.32 -5.23
CA LEU A 228 -3.51 -23.46 -6.02
C LEU A 228 -4.29 -23.68 -7.31
N PHE A 229 -5.61 -23.46 -7.32
CA PHE A 229 -6.42 -23.70 -8.51
C PHE A 229 -6.17 -22.67 -9.60
N ILE A 230 -6.07 -21.38 -9.25
CA ILE A 230 -5.70 -20.33 -10.20
C ILE A 230 -4.26 -20.52 -10.69
N PHE A 231 -3.33 -20.93 -9.81
CA PHE A 231 -1.97 -21.29 -10.23
C PHE A 231 -1.97 -22.40 -11.30
N ALA A 232 -2.66 -23.51 -11.04
CA ALA A 232 -2.76 -24.63 -11.97
C ALA A 232 -3.36 -24.21 -13.31
N LEU A 233 -4.41 -23.38 -13.28
CA LEU A 233 -5.02 -22.81 -14.47
C LEU A 233 -4.02 -21.99 -15.28
N CYS A 234 -3.35 -21.04 -14.64
CA CYS A 234 -2.35 -20.18 -15.25
C CYS A 234 -1.17 -20.99 -15.82
N TYR A 235 -0.74 -22.04 -15.11
CA TYR A 235 0.31 -22.97 -15.55
C TYR A 235 -0.06 -23.71 -16.84
N GLU A 236 -1.31 -24.16 -16.99
CA GLU A 236 -1.77 -24.79 -18.24
C GLU A 236 -1.99 -23.78 -19.37
N LEU A 237 -2.57 -22.61 -19.09
CA LEU A 237 -2.77 -21.54 -20.08
C LEU A 237 -1.43 -21.03 -20.66
N GLU A 238 -0.39 -20.97 -19.83
CA GLU A 238 0.95 -20.56 -20.25
C GLU A 238 1.54 -21.50 -21.31
N LYS A 239 1.30 -22.81 -21.22
CA LYS A 239 1.74 -23.79 -22.23
C LYS A 239 1.12 -23.53 -23.60
N GLU A 240 -0.01 -22.83 -23.63
CA GLU A 240 -0.72 -22.44 -24.85
C GLU A 240 -0.40 -21.00 -25.29
N GLY A 241 0.56 -20.34 -24.64
CA GLY A 241 1.02 -19.00 -24.99
C GLY A 241 0.11 -17.87 -24.53
N ILE A 242 -0.88 -18.15 -23.68
CA ILE A 242 -1.75 -17.14 -23.07
C ILE A 242 -0.99 -16.47 -21.95
N LYS A 243 -0.83 -15.14 -22.01
CA LYS A 243 0.07 -14.39 -21.12
C LYS A 243 -0.61 -13.74 -19.92
N PHE A 244 -1.88 -13.34 -20.06
CA PHE A 244 -2.60 -12.57 -19.06
C PHE A 244 -4.07 -12.94 -18.98
N LEU A 245 -4.58 -12.89 -17.76
CA LEU A 245 -5.99 -12.91 -17.41
C LEU A 245 -6.43 -11.51 -16.95
N ASN A 246 -7.68 -11.17 -17.26
CA ASN A 246 -8.35 -9.98 -16.76
C ASN A 246 -9.32 -10.39 -15.65
N PHE A 247 -9.28 -9.69 -14.52
CA PHE A 247 -10.16 -9.92 -13.39
C PHE A 247 -11.02 -8.69 -13.13
N GLU A 248 -12.30 -8.90 -12.90
CA GLU A 248 -13.26 -7.87 -12.50
C GLU A 248 -13.97 -8.25 -11.21
N LYS A 249 -13.95 -7.35 -10.22
CA LYS A 249 -14.63 -7.54 -8.94
C LYS A 249 -16.10 -7.18 -9.09
N LEU A 250 -16.96 -8.19 -9.05
CA LEU A 250 -18.41 -8.06 -9.23
C LEU A 250 -19.11 -7.65 -7.93
N GLU A 251 -18.69 -8.24 -6.81
CA GLU A 251 -19.21 -7.93 -5.48
C GLU A 251 -18.05 -7.64 -4.53
N HIS A 252 -18.23 -6.64 -3.67
CA HIS A 252 -17.24 -6.22 -2.69
C HIS A 252 -17.66 -6.62 -1.28
N PHE A 253 -16.85 -7.45 -0.61
CA PHE A 253 -17.01 -7.77 0.82
C PHE A 253 -15.94 -7.09 1.67
N GLU A 254 -14.69 -7.12 1.21
CA GLU A 254 -13.56 -6.44 1.85
C GLU A 254 -12.55 -5.94 0.80
N ASP A 255 -11.69 -5.01 1.20
CA ASP A 255 -10.53 -4.58 0.41
C ASP A 255 -9.53 -5.71 0.21
N ASP A 256 -9.01 -5.81 -1.02
CA ASP A 256 -7.83 -6.61 -1.35
C ASP A 256 -6.58 -6.05 -0.67
N PHE A 257 -5.62 -6.92 -0.33
CA PHE A 257 -4.32 -6.50 0.18
C PHE A 257 -3.54 -5.76 -0.92
N GLU A 258 -3.47 -4.44 -0.82
CA GLU A 258 -2.87 -3.56 -1.82
C GLU A 258 -1.69 -2.80 -1.24
N VAL A 259 -0.59 -2.75 -1.99
CA VAL A 259 0.66 -2.13 -1.55
C VAL A 259 1.25 -1.19 -2.61
N ALA A 260 2.11 -0.28 -2.18
CA ALA A 260 2.94 0.56 -3.02
C ALA A 260 4.41 0.46 -2.58
N LEU A 261 5.33 0.60 -3.53
CA LEU A 261 6.77 0.69 -3.27
C LEU A 261 7.26 2.07 -3.70
N ILE A 262 7.76 2.88 -2.76
CA ILE A 262 8.27 4.23 -3.01
C ILE A 262 9.67 4.34 -2.38
N GLU A 263 10.70 4.62 -3.18
CA GLU A 263 12.11 4.73 -2.71
C GLU A 263 12.56 3.55 -1.81
N ASN A 264 12.16 2.33 -2.18
CA ASN A 264 12.39 1.06 -1.45
C ASN A 264 11.63 0.89 -0.13
N GLU A 265 10.75 1.82 0.22
CA GLU A 265 9.84 1.65 1.34
C GLU A 265 8.50 1.06 0.89
N LEU A 266 8.09 -0.02 1.56
CA LEU A 266 6.80 -0.68 1.35
C LEU A 266 5.72 0.06 2.14
N LEU A 267 4.67 0.51 1.45
CA LEU A 267 3.48 1.06 2.05
C LEU A 267 2.32 0.10 1.84
N VAL A 268 1.61 -0.23 2.92
CA VAL A 268 0.35 -0.96 2.81
C VAL A 268 -0.78 0.04 2.59
N CYS A 269 -1.34 0.04 1.38
CA CYS A 269 -2.44 0.93 1.05
C CYS A 269 -3.76 0.40 1.64
N ARG A 270 -4.13 -0.84 1.34
CA ARG A 270 -5.45 -1.42 1.66
C ARG A 270 -5.36 -2.88 2.08
N GLY A 271 -6.47 -3.38 2.61
CA GLY A 271 -6.65 -4.78 3.00
C GLY A 271 -6.06 -5.10 4.36
N TYR A 272 -6.84 -5.79 5.19
CA TYR A 272 -6.51 -6.06 6.60
C TYR A 272 -6.18 -7.54 6.87
N ASP A 273 -5.94 -8.35 5.84
CA ASP A 273 -5.81 -9.82 6.01
C ASP A 273 -4.58 -10.23 6.78
N TYR A 274 -3.50 -9.50 6.60
CA TYR A 274 -2.27 -9.75 7.33
C TYR A 274 -2.38 -9.32 8.80
N ILE A 275 -3.28 -8.39 9.14
CA ILE A 275 -3.47 -7.93 10.53
C ILE A 275 -4.06 -9.07 11.37
N LEU A 276 -3.55 -9.24 12.60
CA LEU A 276 -4.10 -10.24 13.51
C LEU A 276 -5.58 -9.94 13.83
N PRO A 277 -6.46 -10.95 13.93
CA PRO A 277 -7.89 -10.78 14.13
C PRO A 277 -8.25 -9.92 15.35
N GLU A 278 -7.48 -10.00 16.43
CA GLU A 278 -7.68 -9.15 17.61
C GLU A 278 -7.60 -7.65 17.29
N PHE A 279 -6.57 -7.23 16.55
CA PHE A 279 -6.41 -5.84 16.12
C PHE A 279 -7.41 -5.46 15.03
N LYS A 280 -7.67 -6.35 14.06
CA LYS A 280 -8.69 -6.13 13.02
C LYS A 280 -10.07 -5.92 13.68
N ASN A 281 -10.47 -6.80 14.58
CA ASN A 281 -11.74 -6.71 15.29
C ASN A 281 -11.84 -5.43 16.14
N LEU A 282 -10.77 -5.07 16.86
CA LEU A 282 -10.73 -3.84 17.63
C LEU A 282 -10.98 -2.61 16.75
N ILE A 283 -10.37 -2.56 15.55
CA ILE A 283 -10.55 -1.45 14.62
C ILE A 283 -12.00 -1.39 14.09
N PHE A 284 -12.53 -2.51 13.60
CA PHE A 284 -13.82 -2.54 12.91
C PHE A 284 -15.05 -2.54 13.84
N GLN A 285 -14.88 -2.80 15.14
CA GLN A 285 -15.95 -2.71 16.15
C GLN A 285 -16.14 -1.27 16.69
N LYS A 286 -15.18 -0.37 16.50
CA LYS A 286 -15.28 1.01 16.96
C LYS A 286 -16.05 1.88 15.96
N GLU A 287 -16.76 2.87 16.48
CA GLU A 287 -17.49 3.85 15.67
C GLU A 287 -16.52 4.69 14.83
N ASP A 288 -15.51 5.29 15.48
CA ASP A 288 -14.37 5.90 14.81
C ASP A 288 -13.28 4.87 14.53
N LYS A 289 -13.42 4.21 13.39
CA LYS A 289 -12.46 3.22 12.89
C LYS A 289 -11.08 3.84 12.67
N ASN A 290 -10.99 5.09 12.23
CA ASN A 290 -9.70 5.73 11.96
C ASN A 290 -8.93 5.99 13.25
N PHE A 291 -9.59 6.49 14.29
CA PHE A 291 -8.96 6.70 15.59
C PHE A 291 -8.56 5.36 16.25
N ALA A 292 -9.36 4.30 16.09
CA ALA A 292 -8.99 2.97 16.54
C ALA A 292 -7.74 2.44 15.81
N ARG A 293 -7.65 2.65 14.50
CA ARG A 293 -6.46 2.34 13.69
C ARG A 293 -5.23 3.11 14.17
N ILE A 294 -5.35 4.42 14.39
CA ILE A 294 -4.29 5.27 14.92
C ILE A 294 -3.83 4.77 16.30
N SER A 295 -4.76 4.38 17.17
CA SER A 295 -4.44 3.84 18.49
C SER A 295 -3.63 2.54 18.40
N CYS A 296 -3.96 1.65 17.45
CA CYS A 296 -3.17 0.45 17.19
C CYS A 296 -1.74 0.79 16.75
N ILE A 297 -1.58 1.74 15.81
CA ILE A 297 -0.25 2.19 15.33
C ILE A 297 0.58 2.76 16.49
N LEU A 298 -0.02 3.62 17.31
CA LEU A 298 0.67 4.32 18.39
C LEU A 298 0.96 3.45 19.62
N SER A 299 0.37 2.25 19.70
CA SER A 299 0.63 1.30 20.79
C SER A 299 2.08 0.80 20.85
N ASP A 300 2.82 0.92 19.73
CA ASP A 300 4.24 0.52 19.62
C ASP A 300 5.20 1.49 20.27
N PHE A 301 4.78 2.73 20.46
CA PHE A 301 5.65 3.82 20.85
C PHE A 301 5.50 4.06 22.35
N LYS A 302 5.75 3.05 23.19
CA LYS A 302 5.55 3.16 24.66
C LYS A 302 6.53 4.14 25.30
N ASP A 303 7.81 4.01 24.97
CA ASP A 303 8.90 4.80 25.57
C ASP A 303 9.49 5.83 24.58
N LYS A 304 8.72 6.21 23.56
CA LYS A 304 9.10 7.19 22.53
C LYS A 304 8.02 8.24 22.41
N LYS A 305 8.38 9.45 21.97
CA LYS A 305 7.46 10.56 21.67
C LYS A 305 7.15 10.61 20.16
N PRO A 306 6.14 9.90 19.64
CA PRO A 306 5.85 9.89 18.21
C PRO A 306 5.19 11.21 17.77
N LEU A 307 5.58 11.71 16.60
CA LEU A 307 4.80 12.68 15.82
C LEU A 307 4.06 11.92 14.71
N LEU A 308 2.78 11.63 14.91
CA LEU A 308 1.95 11.02 13.87
C LEU A 308 1.59 12.08 12.83
N LEU A 309 1.90 11.77 11.57
CA LEU A 309 1.42 12.49 10.40
C LEU A 309 0.35 11.62 9.75
N GLU A 310 -0.92 11.88 10.06
CA GLU A 310 -2.08 11.21 9.47
C GLU A 310 -2.68 12.11 8.40
N LEU A 311 -2.30 11.88 7.14
CA LEU A 311 -2.72 12.70 6.02
C LEU A 311 -3.64 11.92 5.08
N SER A 312 -4.89 12.36 4.94
CA SER A 312 -5.97 11.60 4.34
C SER A 312 -6.58 12.27 3.11
N LYS A 313 -7.06 11.42 2.19
CA LYS A 313 -7.89 11.82 1.04
C LYS A 313 -9.38 11.85 1.41
N LYS A 314 -9.77 11.29 2.56
CA LYS A 314 -11.16 11.03 2.95
C LYS A 314 -11.55 11.63 4.30
N TYR A 315 -10.59 11.73 5.23
CA TYR A 315 -10.81 12.23 6.58
C TYR A 315 -10.15 13.61 6.75
N ASP A 316 -10.41 14.26 7.88
CA ASP A 316 -9.61 15.39 8.33
C ASP A 316 -8.19 14.92 8.63
N ASP A 317 -7.20 15.77 8.34
CA ASP A 317 -5.80 15.46 8.63
C ASP A 317 -5.51 15.64 10.12
N ILE A 318 -4.63 14.80 10.67
CA ILE A 318 -4.21 14.86 12.06
C ILE A 318 -2.68 14.91 12.12
N ILE A 319 -2.15 15.90 12.84
CA ILE A 319 -0.73 15.94 13.20
C ILE A 319 -0.67 15.77 14.72
N LEU A 320 -0.59 14.53 15.19
CA LEU A 320 -0.71 14.19 16.61
C LEU A 320 0.68 14.08 17.26
N LEU A 321 0.98 14.98 18.18
CA LEU A 321 2.18 14.94 19.00
C LEU A 321 1.92 14.10 20.25
N ASP A 322 2.78 13.12 20.47
CA ASP A 322 2.84 12.28 21.67
C ASP A 322 1.47 11.73 22.09
N LYS A 323 0.70 11.26 21.08
CA LYS A 323 -0.62 10.61 21.23
C LYS A 323 -1.75 11.48 21.81
N GLU A 324 -1.48 12.74 22.12
CA GLU A 324 -2.42 13.59 22.85
C GLU A 324 -2.77 14.88 22.11
N ILE A 325 -1.77 15.59 21.57
CA ILE A 325 -1.96 16.97 21.12
C ILE A 325 -2.02 17.03 19.60
N ASN A 326 -3.20 17.29 19.04
CA ASN A 326 -3.30 17.60 17.61
C ASN A 326 -2.78 19.02 17.34
N LEU A 327 -1.65 19.11 16.65
CA LEU A 327 -0.99 20.36 16.29
C LEU A 327 -1.64 21.03 15.06
N LEU A 328 -2.37 20.27 14.24
CA LEU A 328 -2.98 20.79 13.02
C LEU A 328 -4.36 21.39 13.33
N LYS A 329 -4.44 22.71 13.21
CA LYS A 329 -5.72 23.45 13.15
C LYS A 329 -5.90 23.97 11.73
N LEU A 330 -6.55 23.17 10.88
CA LEU A 330 -6.90 23.52 9.51
C LEU A 330 -8.41 23.72 9.43
N CYS A 331 -8.85 24.90 9.01
CA CYS A 331 -10.27 25.23 8.84
C CYS A 331 -10.47 25.76 7.43
N LEU A 332 -10.74 24.87 6.49
CA LEU A 332 -10.95 25.24 5.10
C LEU A 332 -12.39 25.78 4.89
N PRO A 333 -12.61 26.65 3.88
CA PRO A 333 -13.89 27.32 3.67
C PRO A 333 -14.91 26.40 3.00
N LYS A 334 -16.20 26.58 3.30
CA LYS A 334 -17.31 25.79 2.75
C LYS A 334 -17.67 26.18 1.33
N SER A 335 -17.18 27.32 0.84
CA SER A 335 -17.34 27.76 -0.54
C SER A 335 -16.14 28.60 -0.99
N PHE A 336 -15.99 28.75 -2.31
CA PHE A 336 -15.04 29.74 -2.84
C PHE A 336 -15.44 31.18 -2.52
N ASP A 337 -16.74 31.47 -2.37
CA ASP A 337 -17.19 32.81 -2.00
C ASP A 337 -16.71 33.17 -0.58
N GLU A 338 -16.84 32.26 0.38
CA GLU A 338 -16.29 32.43 1.74
C GLU A 338 -14.77 32.64 1.71
N PHE A 339 -14.06 31.88 0.86
CA PHE A 339 -12.62 32.08 0.64
C PHE A 339 -12.29 33.49 0.13
N TYR A 340 -13.00 33.97 -0.89
CA TYR A 340 -12.74 35.30 -1.46
C TYR A 340 -13.14 36.43 -0.51
N GLU A 341 -14.20 36.27 0.27
CA GLU A 341 -14.58 37.20 1.33
C GLU A 341 -13.46 37.35 2.36
N LEU A 342 -12.84 36.24 2.77
CA LEU A 342 -11.69 36.27 3.68
C LEU A 342 -10.48 36.98 3.05
N LEU A 343 -10.16 36.70 1.78
CA LEU A 343 -9.07 37.37 1.09
C LEU A 343 -9.32 38.88 0.90
N ASN A 344 -10.56 39.32 0.73
CA ASN A 344 -10.89 40.73 0.55
C ASN A 344 -10.62 41.61 1.78
N GLN A 345 -10.36 41.01 2.94
CA GLN A 345 -9.99 41.70 4.18
C GLN A 345 -8.52 42.16 4.19
N ASP A 346 -7.68 41.63 3.29
CA ASP A 346 -6.27 42.00 3.13
C ASP A 346 -6.07 42.73 1.80
N ASP A 347 -5.63 44.00 1.83
CA ASP A 347 -5.47 44.82 0.62
C ASP A 347 -4.57 44.18 -0.45
N THR A 348 -3.54 43.45 0.00
CA THR A 348 -2.62 42.75 -0.90
C THR A 348 -3.31 41.56 -1.57
N ALA A 349 -4.05 40.75 -0.83
CA ALA A 349 -4.83 39.64 -1.36
C ALA A 349 -5.97 40.09 -2.28
N LYS A 350 -6.64 41.19 -1.93
CA LYS A 350 -7.68 41.81 -2.78
C LYS A 350 -7.13 42.22 -4.14
N ARG A 351 -5.96 42.85 -4.18
CA ARG A 351 -5.28 43.20 -5.45
C ARG A 351 -4.91 41.97 -6.27
N LEU A 352 -4.44 40.90 -5.61
CA LEU A 352 -4.14 39.63 -6.26
C LEU A 352 -5.39 39.02 -6.90
N LEU A 353 -6.52 38.99 -6.19
CA LEU A 353 -7.79 38.48 -6.73
C LEU A 353 -8.24 39.26 -7.97
N VAL A 354 -8.22 40.59 -7.90
CA VAL A 354 -8.59 41.46 -9.03
C VAL A 354 -7.68 41.24 -10.23
N ASN A 355 -6.39 40.99 -10.02
CA ASN A 355 -5.47 40.69 -11.11
C ASN A 355 -5.68 39.27 -11.65
N TYR A 356 -5.97 38.30 -10.79
CA TYR A 356 -6.26 36.93 -11.19
C TYR A 356 -7.50 36.85 -12.07
N GLU A 357 -8.59 37.50 -11.66
CA GLU A 357 -9.87 37.51 -12.38
C GLU A 357 -9.82 38.18 -13.76
N LYS A 358 -8.77 38.98 -14.04
CA LYS A 358 -8.54 39.53 -15.38
C LYS A 358 -8.00 38.51 -16.37
N GLU A 359 -7.24 37.53 -15.89
CA GLU A 359 -6.51 36.56 -16.73
C GLU A 359 -7.13 35.15 -16.67
N PHE A 360 -7.77 34.79 -15.56
CA PHE A 360 -8.28 33.44 -15.29
C PHE A 360 -9.67 33.47 -14.66
N THR A 361 -10.42 32.37 -14.78
CA THR A 361 -11.75 32.27 -14.20
C THR A 361 -11.65 31.92 -12.72
N LEU A 362 -12.31 32.70 -11.86
CA LEU A 362 -12.43 32.35 -10.45
C LEU A 362 -13.53 31.29 -10.26
N PRO A 363 -13.24 30.10 -9.69
CA PRO A 363 -14.28 29.13 -9.39
C PRO A 363 -15.26 29.69 -8.36
N ARG A 364 -16.56 29.44 -8.56
CA ARG A 364 -17.67 29.90 -7.69
C ARG A 364 -18.58 28.73 -7.39
N LYS A 365 -18.33 28.03 -6.29
CA LYS A 365 -19.16 26.90 -5.87
C LYS A 365 -19.02 26.61 -4.37
N ASN A 366 -20.03 25.92 -3.85
CA ASN A 366 -19.96 25.26 -2.56
C ASN A 366 -19.04 24.04 -2.63
N LEU A 367 -18.38 23.75 -1.52
CA LEU A 367 -17.38 22.71 -1.39
C LEU A 367 -17.84 21.70 -0.35
N ILE A 368 -17.84 20.43 -0.72
CA ILE A 368 -17.93 19.33 0.23
C ILE A 368 -16.49 18.98 0.57
N ILE A 369 -16.04 19.33 1.78
CA ILE A 369 -14.63 19.23 2.15
C ILE A 369 -14.45 18.49 3.46
N THR A 370 -13.25 17.94 3.60
CA THR A 370 -12.63 17.67 4.89
C THR A 370 -11.53 18.69 5.14
N ASN A 371 -11.19 18.91 6.41
CA ASN A 371 -10.03 19.72 6.80
C ASN A 371 -8.74 18.93 6.58
N SER A 372 -8.40 18.72 5.31
CA SER A 372 -7.23 17.96 4.87
C SER A 372 -6.44 18.73 3.81
N PHE A 373 -5.15 18.43 3.70
CA PHE A 373 -4.32 18.92 2.62
C PHE A 373 -4.81 18.39 1.27
N PHE A 374 -5.47 17.22 1.21
CA PHE A 374 -6.09 16.74 -0.02
C PHE A 374 -7.21 17.68 -0.51
N SER A 375 -8.09 18.13 0.39
CA SER A 375 -9.13 19.12 0.04
C SER A 375 -8.52 20.47 -0.35
N LEU A 376 -7.46 20.90 0.32
CA LEU A 376 -6.68 22.09 -0.07
C LEU A 376 -6.08 21.93 -1.48
N PHE A 377 -5.52 20.77 -1.80
CA PHE A 377 -5.02 20.46 -3.15
C PHE A 377 -6.15 20.45 -4.17
N GLY A 378 -7.36 20.05 -3.79
CA GLY A 378 -8.55 20.17 -4.63
C GLY A 378 -8.88 21.61 -4.96
N MET A 379 -8.88 22.51 -3.96
CA MET A 379 -9.10 23.94 -4.19
C MET A 379 -8.02 24.55 -5.09
N ILE A 380 -6.76 24.19 -4.86
CA ILE A 380 -5.62 24.60 -5.70
C ILE A 380 -5.79 24.07 -7.13
N GLY A 381 -6.11 22.79 -7.30
CA GLY A 381 -6.30 22.19 -8.62
C GLY A 381 -7.43 22.83 -9.42
N MET A 382 -8.50 23.26 -8.74
CA MET A 382 -9.58 24.03 -9.36
C MET A 382 -9.16 25.44 -9.77
N ILE A 383 -8.37 26.13 -8.94
CA ILE A 383 -7.80 27.44 -9.28
C ILE A 383 -6.87 27.33 -10.49
N LEU A 384 -6.13 26.23 -10.59
CA LEU A 384 -5.29 25.90 -11.74
C LEU A 384 -6.07 25.34 -12.95
N GLU A 385 -7.41 25.30 -12.89
CA GLU A 385 -8.29 24.82 -13.96
C GLU A 385 -8.03 23.35 -14.37
N LEU A 386 -7.56 22.52 -13.42
CA LEU A 386 -7.25 21.10 -13.68
C LEU A 386 -8.52 20.25 -13.79
N ASP A 387 -9.52 20.52 -12.96
CA ASP A 387 -10.84 19.89 -12.98
C ASP A 387 -11.84 20.73 -12.19
N ASP A 388 -13.13 20.61 -12.51
CA ASP A 388 -14.20 21.29 -11.79
C ASP A 388 -14.63 20.55 -10.52
N GLU A 389 -14.35 19.27 -10.38
CA GLU A 389 -14.69 18.48 -9.18
C GLU A 389 -13.51 18.46 -8.19
N LEU A 390 -13.76 18.76 -6.92
CA LEU A 390 -12.70 18.97 -5.91
C LEU A 390 -11.74 17.76 -5.81
N GLY A 391 -12.30 16.54 -5.70
CA GLY A 391 -11.50 15.32 -5.59
C GLY A 391 -10.71 15.00 -6.86
N LYS A 392 -11.31 15.20 -8.05
CA LYS A 392 -10.61 15.00 -9.32
C LYS A 392 -9.51 16.02 -9.54
N ALA A 393 -9.75 17.27 -9.17
CA ALA A 393 -8.76 18.34 -9.23
C ALA A 393 -7.54 18.02 -8.34
N ALA A 394 -7.79 17.57 -7.11
CA ALA A 394 -6.74 17.13 -6.18
C ALA A 394 -5.92 15.97 -6.76
N LEU A 395 -6.59 14.94 -7.30
CA LEU A 395 -5.91 13.79 -7.91
C LEU A 395 -5.10 14.17 -9.14
N LYS A 396 -5.60 15.08 -9.99
CA LYS A 396 -4.84 15.58 -11.15
C LYS A 396 -3.60 16.36 -10.71
N LEU A 397 -3.70 17.22 -9.69
CA LEU A 397 -2.55 17.92 -9.12
C LEU A 397 -1.50 16.93 -8.61
N LEU A 398 -1.91 15.94 -7.83
CA LEU A 398 -1.02 14.91 -7.30
C LEU A 398 -0.37 14.08 -8.42
N ASN A 399 -1.13 13.71 -9.45
CA ASN A 399 -0.60 13.00 -10.62
C ASN A 399 0.42 13.84 -11.39
N LEU A 400 0.17 15.15 -11.59
CA LEU A 400 1.14 16.05 -12.22
C LEU A 400 2.47 16.08 -11.44
N ALA A 401 2.39 16.13 -10.11
CA ALA A 401 3.56 16.10 -9.23
C ALA A 401 4.29 14.74 -9.27
N ASP A 402 3.56 13.62 -9.23
CA ASP A 402 4.09 12.24 -9.24
C ASP A 402 4.79 11.90 -10.57
N GLU A 403 4.28 12.43 -11.68
CA GLU A 403 4.82 12.22 -13.03
C GLU A 403 5.88 13.26 -13.44
N SER A 404 6.10 14.28 -12.61
CA SER A 404 7.07 15.33 -12.90
C SER A 404 8.49 14.78 -13.01
N LYS A 405 9.19 15.22 -14.06
CA LYS A 405 10.62 14.99 -14.25
C LYS A 405 11.46 16.20 -13.83
N MET A 406 10.81 17.26 -13.37
CA MET A 406 11.46 18.49 -12.95
C MET A 406 12.22 18.25 -11.65
N ALA A 407 13.36 18.92 -11.49
CA ALA A 407 14.21 18.74 -10.31
C ALA A 407 13.62 19.40 -9.05
N LYS A 408 12.79 20.43 -9.22
CA LYS A 408 12.21 21.23 -8.14
C LYS A 408 10.96 21.97 -8.60
N GLY A 409 9.98 22.12 -7.71
CA GLY A 409 8.85 23.00 -7.91
C GLY A 409 9.08 24.44 -7.41
N VAL A 410 8.11 25.31 -7.65
CA VAL A 410 8.09 26.65 -7.02
C VAL A 410 7.86 26.54 -5.51
N ARG A 411 8.41 27.46 -4.72
CA ARG A 411 8.20 27.46 -3.26
C ARG A 411 6.82 28.03 -2.93
N ILE A 412 5.95 27.20 -2.38
CA ILE A 412 4.61 27.57 -1.93
C ILE A 412 4.63 27.81 -0.41
N ASP A 413 3.88 28.80 0.07
CA ASP A 413 3.79 29.10 1.50
C ASP A 413 2.93 28.05 2.23
N PHE A 414 3.58 27.17 3.00
CA PHE A 414 2.93 26.30 4.00
C PHE A 414 3.45 26.70 5.38
N LYS A 415 2.60 27.31 6.21
CA LYS A 415 2.99 27.79 7.55
C LYS A 415 1.79 28.02 8.45
N PHE A 416 2.07 28.07 9.75
CA PHE A 416 1.10 28.53 10.74
C PHE A 416 0.99 30.06 10.75
N ASN A 417 -0.20 30.57 11.05
CA ASN A 417 -0.44 31.98 11.36
C ASN A 417 -0.03 32.29 12.82
N LYS A 418 -0.22 33.55 13.24
CA LYS A 418 0.14 34.00 14.60
C LYS A 418 -0.67 33.28 15.69
N GLN A 419 -1.85 32.79 15.35
CA GLN A 419 -2.77 32.04 16.21
C GLN A 419 -2.45 30.53 16.25
N LYS A 420 -1.38 30.09 15.58
CA LYS A 420 -0.99 28.68 15.42
C LYS A 420 -2.01 27.83 14.65
N GLU A 421 -2.73 28.45 13.73
CA GLU A 421 -3.61 27.76 12.76
C GLU A 421 -2.92 27.70 11.40
N PHE A 422 -3.19 26.65 10.61
CA PHE A 422 -2.60 26.52 9.30
C PHE A 422 -3.17 27.57 8.34
N ASP A 423 -2.29 28.38 7.74
CA ASP A 423 -2.68 29.51 6.88
C ASP A 423 -2.84 29.07 5.42
N TYR A 424 -3.94 28.37 5.13
CA TYR A 424 -4.25 27.90 3.78
C TYR A 424 -4.44 29.05 2.78
N THR A 425 -4.81 30.25 3.26
CA THR A 425 -5.00 31.41 2.38
C THR A 425 -3.70 31.84 1.74
N LYS A 426 -2.59 31.85 2.50
CA LYS A 426 -1.26 32.13 1.94
C LYS A 426 -0.84 31.08 0.93
N THR A 427 -1.09 29.80 1.21
CA THR A 427 -0.81 28.71 0.26
C THR A 427 -1.45 28.95 -1.09
N ILE A 428 -2.77 29.22 -1.10
CA ILE A 428 -3.51 29.46 -2.34
C ILE A 428 -3.04 30.76 -3.03
N ARG A 429 -2.77 31.83 -2.27
CA ARG A 429 -2.24 33.08 -2.84
C ARG A 429 -0.89 32.90 -3.53
N SER A 430 0.01 32.09 -2.98
CA SER A 430 1.29 31.79 -3.64
C SER A 430 1.05 31.09 -4.98
N VAL A 431 0.15 30.09 -5.02
CA VAL A 431 -0.23 29.39 -6.26
C VAL A 431 -0.78 30.37 -7.29
N MET A 432 -1.78 31.19 -6.93
CA MET A 432 -2.37 32.18 -7.82
C MET A 432 -1.32 33.14 -8.39
N SER A 433 -0.36 33.55 -7.56
CA SER A 433 0.73 34.44 -7.98
C SER A 433 1.65 33.77 -9.01
N PHE A 434 2.00 32.50 -8.82
CA PHE A 434 2.81 31.75 -9.80
C PHE A 434 2.05 31.49 -11.11
N LYS A 435 0.75 31.17 -11.02
CA LYS A 435 -0.10 31.01 -12.21
C LYS A 435 -0.19 32.30 -13.01
N LEU A 436 -0.38 33.45 -12.34
CA LEU A 436 -0.32 34.79 -12.95
C LEU A 436 1.04 35.11 -13.57
N ALA A 437 2.13 34.61 -12.99
CA ALA A 437 3.47 34.76 -13.55
C ALA A 437 3.74 33.84 -14.76
N GLY A 438 2.74 33.03 -15.19
CA GLY A 438 2.85 32.12 -16.33
C GLY A 438 3.65 30.84 -16.03
N VAL A 439 3.80 30.46 -14.75
CA VAL A 439 4.46 29.20 -14.41
C VAL A 439 3.59 28.02 -14.79
N GLU A 440 4.18 27.00 -15.41
CA GLU A 440 3.49 25.78 -15.82
C GLU A 440 2.85 25.03 -14.64
N ASP A 441 1.63 24.53 -14.84
CA ASP A 441 0.84 23.87 -13.78
C ASP A 441 1.57 22.66 -13.17
N GLN A 442 2.37 21.94 -13.96
CA GLN A 442 3.18 20.83 -13.45
C GLN A 442 4.26 21.29 -12.45
N ILE A 443 4.88 22.44 -12.68
CA ILE A 443 5.90 23.02 -11.77
C ILE A 443 5.22 23.54 -10.50
N ILE A 444 4.03 24.13 -10.62
CA ILE A 444 3.22 24.57 -9.48
C ILE A 444 2.77 23.36 -8.65
N ALA A 445 2.22 22.32 -9.28
CA ALA A 445 1.77 21.10 -8.61
C ALA A 445 2.90 20.42 -7.85
N LEU A 446 4.08 20.28 -8.48
CA LEU A 446 5.28 19.77 -7.79
C LEU A 446 5.65 20.68 -6.60
N GLY A 447 5.60 21.99 -6.78
CA GLY A 447 5.91 22.97 -5.74
C GLY A 447 4.98 22.90 -4.52
N VAL A 448 3.68 22.68 -4.75
CA VAL A 448 2.67 22.48 -3.71
C VAL A 448 3.01 21.25 -2.86
N VAL A 449 3.27 20.10 -3.52
CA VAL A 449 3.56 18.83 -2.82
C VAL A 449 4.90 18.88 -2.08
N GLU A 450 5.95 19.41 -2.72
CA GLU A 450 7.26 19.58 -2.08
C GLU A 450 7.19 20.53 -0.88
N SER A 451 6.43 21.62 -0.99
CA SER A 451 6.30 22.60 0.09
C SER A 451 5.56 22.06 1.30
N LEU A 452 4.58 21.16 1.11
CA LEU A 452 3.99 20.41 2.21
C LEU A 452 5.04 19.52 2.91
N ALA A 453 5.84 18.76 2.16
CA ALA A 453 6.88 17.91 2.75
C ALA A 453 7.91 18.73 3.54
N TYR A 454 8.31 19.90 3.03
CA TYR A 454 9.20 20.81 3.75
C TYR A 454 8.57 21.37 5.03
N PHE A 455 7.28 21.73 5.00
CA PHE A 455 6.56 22.16 6.20
C PHE A 455 6.53 21.06 7.27
N LEU A 456 6.26 19.80 6.88
CA LEU A 456 6.26 18.67 7.81
C LEU A 456 7.65 18.40 8.39
N ARG A 457 8.71 18.51 7.58
CA ARG A 457 10.10 18.46 8.05
C ARG A 457 10.37 19.55 9.07
N ASP A 458 10.11 20.81 8.71
CA ASP A 458 10.43 21.95 9.57
C ASP A 458 9.70 21.83 10.93
N LEU A 459 8.45 21.35 10.92
CA LEU A 459 7.72 21.04 12.14
C LEU A 459 8.37 19.92 12.96
N PHE A 460 8.78 18.82 12.32
CA PHE A 460 9.47 17.71 13.00
C PHE A 460 10.80 18.17 13.60
N ASP A 461 11.63 18.89 12.85
CA ASP A 461 12.94 19.38 13.29
C ASP A 461 12.80 20.33 14.49
N ASP A 462 11.81 21.25 14.45
CA ASP A 462 11.51 22.15 15.56
C ASP A 462 11.10 21.41 16.84
N LEU A 463 10.33 20.33 16.71
CA LEU A 463 9.91 19.50 17.83
C LEU A 463 11.06 18.64 18.34
N LYS A 464 11.88 18.07 17.44
CA LYS A 464 13.06 17.28 17.80
C LYS A 464 14.09 18.13 18.53
N ALA A 465 14.33 19.36 18.07
CA ALA A 465 15.24 20.31 18.72
C ALA A 465 14.80 20.69 20.15
N LYS A 466 13.50 20.56 20.46
CA LYS A 466 12.93 20.79 21.80
C LYS A 466 12.76 19.51 22.61
N ASP A 467 13.28 18.37 22.12
CA ASP A 467 13.09 17.04 22.71
C ASP A 467 11.60 16.65 22.89
N GLN A 468 10.75 17.09 21.96
CA GLN A 468 9.30 16.83 22.00
C GLN A 468 8.87 15.68 21.08
N ALA A 469 9.68 15.33 20.08
CA ALA A 469 9.40 14.23 19.17
C ALA A 469 10.66 13.40 18.93
N ASP A 470 10.55 12.08 18.97
CA ASP A 470 11.66 11.15 18.71
C ASP A 470 11.71 10.67 17.28
N CYS A 471 10.53 10.48 16.69
CA CYS A 471 10.34 9.96 15.34
C CYS A 471 9.01 10.45 14.76
N ALA A 472 8.94 10.55 13.44
CA ALA A 472 7.70 10.72 12.71
C ALA A 472 7.05 9.35 12.43
N VAL A 473 5.73 9.27 12.51
CA VAL A 473 4.96 8.09 12.12
C VAL A 473 4.09 8.48 10.94
N LEU A 474 4.29 7.83 9.80
CA LEU A 474 3.65 8.19 8.54
C LEU A 474 2.43 7.30 8.31
N SER A 475 1.24 7.90 8.25
CA SER A 475 -0.03 7.21 8.09
C SER A 475 -1.02 8.05 7.27
N GLY A 476 -2.04 7.39 6.74
CA GLY A 476 -3.07 8.03 5.94
C GLY A 476 -2.80 7.98 4.43
N SER A 477 -3.89 7.84 3.69
CA SER A 477 -3.92 7.60 2.23
C SER A 477 -3.19 8.62 1.34
N LEU A 478 -2.82 9.81 1.82
CA LEU A 478 -2.08 10.78 1.02
C LEU A 478 -0.63 10.33 0.76
N PHE A 479 -0.04 9.53 1.66
CA PHE A 479 1.30 8.95 1.50
C PHE A 479 1.39 7.86 0.41
N GLU A 480 0.28 7.48 -0.21
CA GLU A 480 0.30 6.67 -1.43
C GLU A 480 0.94 7.44 -2.62
N HIS A 481 0.98 8.77 -2.55
CA HIS A 481 1.52 9.60 -3.63
C HIS A 481 3.05 9.68 -3.59
N LYS A 482 3.65 9.33 -4.73
CA LYS A 482 5.11 9.17 -4.88
C LYS A 482 5.86 10.44 -4.52
N SER A 483 5.42 11.59 -5.03
CA SER A 483 6.11 12.86 -4.86
C SER A 483 6.11 13.31 -3.40
N LEU A 484 5.00 13.16 -2.69
CA LEU A 484 4.92 13.50 -1.26
C LEU A 484 5.85 12.58 -0.44
N SER A 485 5.64 11.26 -0.57
CA SER A 485 6.35 10.27 0.26
C SER A 485 7.85 10.28 -0.01
N LYS A 486 8.27 10.37 -1.28
CA LYS A 486 9.69 10.52 -1.64
C LYS A 486 10.33 11.72 -0.95
N ASN A 487 9.65 12.87 -0.94
CA ASN A 487 10.19 14.07 -0.31
C ASN A 487 10.22 13.93 1.22
N VAL A 488 9.20 13.31 1.82
CA VAL A 488 9.17 13.06 3.27
C VAL A 488 10.29 12.10 3.69
N PHE A 489 10.45 10.95 3.02
CA PHE A 489 11.51 9.99 3.34
C PHE A 489 12.92 10.58 3.22
N LYS A 490 13.11 11.47 2.23
CA LYS A 490 14.38 12.15 2.02
C LYS A 490 14.70 13.17 3.10
N HIS A 491 13.69 13.83 3.65
CA HIS A 491 13.86 15.03 4.47
C HIS A 491 13.60 14.83 5.96
N ILE A 492 12.83 13.81 6.34
CA ILE A 492 12.60 13.42 7.73
C ILE A 492 13.37 12.13 7.98
N PRO A 493 14.53 12.15 8.66
CA PRO A 493 15.41 10.98 8.74
C PRO A 493 14.92 9.89 9.71
N PHE A 494 14.19 10.26 10.76
CA PHE A 494 13.71 9.34 11.79
C PHE A 494 12.21 9.11 11.61
N PHE A 495 11.84 8.23 10.68
CA PHE A 495 10.44 7.90 10.42
C PHE A 495 10.15 6.41 10.52
N LYS A 496 8.90 6.08 10.85
CA LYS A 496 8.31 4.74 10.69
C LYS A 496 7.07 4.86 9.83
N ILE A 497 6.89 3.95 8.89
CA ILE A 497 5.66 3.82 8.10
C ILE A 497 4.67 2.97 8.89
N SER A 498 3.40 3.35 8.84
CA SER A 498 2.31 2.57 9.44
C SER A 498 2.37 1.09 9.02
N ASP A 499 2.35 0.20 9.99
CA ASP A 499 2.23 -1.25 9.81
C ASP A 499 0.76 -1.71 9.71
N VAL A 500 -0.17 -0.74 9.68
CA VAL A 500 -1.61 -0.92 9.41
C VAL A 500 -1.96 -0.16 8.12
N PRO A 501 -2.96 -0.59 7.32
CA PRO A 501 -3.22 0.05 6.02
C PRO A 501 -3.46 1.55 6.10
N LEU A 502 -2.98 2.29 5.10
CA LEU A 502 -3.13 3.76 5.01
C LEU A 502 -4.59 4.19 4.80
N TRP A 503 -5.44 3.28 4.32
CA TRP A 503 -6.86 3.50 4.09
C TRP A 503 -7.73 2.75 5.13
N ILE A 504 -8.87 3.35 5.47
CA ILE A 504 -9.90 2.77 6.34
C ILE A 504 -11.32 3.14 5.94
#